data_AF-A0A937W0H5-F1
#
_entry.id   AF-A0A937W0H5-F1
#
_cell.length_a   1.000
_cell.length_b   1.000
_cell.length_c   1.000
_cell.angle_alpha   90.00
_cell.angle_beta   90.00
_cell.angle_gamma   90.00
#
_symmetry.space_group_name_H-M   'P 1'
#
loop_
_entity.id
_entity.type
_entity.pdbx_description
1 polymer ?
#
loop_
_entity_poly.entity_id
_entity_poly.type
_entity_poly.pdbx_seq_one_letter_code
_entity_poly.pdbx_strand_id
1 'polypeptide(L)'
;MDILSIQSAVLHGMVGNNAAVPVLHSLGYTPLALHTAWYTHHKGHPGWSGEVTPLSVFEAFLQYAWQAPHLQVTTVLSGYLGSAAQAASLAQTLPAQVFYACDPVMGDVTPGQYVSDELVQAYREYLVPRATVVLPNQFELGLLTGAPIQTTGEALEAARTLLARYTTLQMVIVKGVRVDAELHLCAVSREHLTRTQHPAIAYRVSGTGDAFSA
;
A
#
# COMPACT_ATOMS: atom_id res chain seq x y z
N MET A 1 -6.66 19.74 -1.54
CA MET A 1 -6.70 18.59 -2.49
C MET A 1 -7.09 17.39 -1.68
N ASP A 2 -8.12 16.68 -2.12
CA ASP A 2 -8.67 15.56 -1.36
C ASP A 2 -7.91 14.29 -1.74
N ILE A 3 -7.40 13.58 -0.74
CA ILE A 3 -6.72 12.29 -0.90
C ILE A 3 -7.58 11.23 -0.23
N LEU A 4 -8.10 10.28 -1.00
CA LEU A 4 -8.80 9.13 -0.42
C LEU A 4 -7.79 8.11 0.08
N SER A 5 -7.66 7.98 1.41
CA SER A 5 -6.75 7.05 2.07
C SER A 5 -7.50 5.79 2.54
N ILE A 6 -7.29 4.67 1.86
CA ILE A 6 -7.99 3.39 2.02
C ILE A 6 -7.07 2.40 2.74
N GLN A 7 -7.18 2.32 4.06
CA GLN A 7 -6.24 1.55 4.91
C GLN A 7 -6.94 1.01 6.16
N SER A 8 -6.28 0.16 6.94
CA SER A 8 -6.80 -0.23 8.27
C SER A 8 -6.81 0.96 9.26
N ALA A 9 -7.55 0.82 10.37
CA ALA A 9 -7.41 1.67 11.54
C ALA A 9 -7.31 0.83 12.81
N VAL A 10 -6.68 1.42 13.83
CA VAL A 10 -6.54 0.82 15.15
C VAL A 10 -6.99 1.77 16.25
N LEU A 11 -7.45 1.25 17.39
CA LEU A 11 -7.70 2.07 18.57
C LEU A 11 -6.40 2.58 19.20
N HIS A 12 -5.36 1.74 19.27
CA HIS A 12 -4.07 2.05 19.86
C HIS A 12 -2.91 1.67 18.92
N GLY A 13 -2.10 2.67 18.57
CA GLY A 13 -0.93 2.54 17.70
C GLY A 13 -0.99 3.42 16.45
N MET A 14 0.12 3.46 15.71
CA MET A 14 0.29 4.26 14.50
C MET A 14 0.53 3.33 13.30
N VAL A 15 -0.55 2.72 12.80
CA VAL A 15 -0.56 1.89 11.58
C VAL A 15 -1.79 2.21 10.74
N GLY A 16 -1.75 1.93 9.44
CA GLY A 16 -2.77 2.31 8.49
C GLY A 16 -3.10 3.80 8.58
N ASN A 17 -4.40 4.13 8.57
CA ASN A 17 -4.84 5.53 8.61
C ASN A 17 -4.45 6.25 9.90
N ASN A 18 -4.18 5.56 11.00
CA ASN A 18 -3.64 6.21 12.21
C ASN A 18 -2.23 6.80 11.98
N ALA A 19 -1.45 6.22 11.06
CA ALA A 19 -0.14 6.74 10.66
C ALA A 19 -0.25 7.68 9.45
N ALA A 20 -1.02 7.32 8.43
CA ALA A 20 -1.09 8.06 7.17
C ALA A 20 -1.80 9.41 7.32
N VAL A 21 -2.94 9.48 8.02
CA VAL A 21 -3.75 10.71 8.12
C VAL A 21 -2.98 11.87 8.76
N PRO A 22 -2.25 11.70 9.89
CA PRO A 22 -1.41 12.77 10.43
C PRO A 22 -0.33 13.26 9.48
N VAL A 23 0.30 12.37 8.70
CA VAL A 23 1.32 12.73 7.70
C VAL A 23 0.69 13.58 6.60
N LEU A 24 -0.42 13.12 6.01
CA LEU A 24 -1.14 13.84 4.96
C LEU A 24 -1.60 15.24 5.43
N HIS A 25 -2.11 15.34 6.66
CA HIS A 25 -2.44 16.64 7.24
C HIS A 25 -1.23 17.54 7.43
N SER A 26 -0.09 17.00 7.89
CA SER A 26 1.14 17.78 8.07
C SER A 26 1.69 18.35 6.75
N LEU A 27 1.39 17.68 5.63
CA LEU A 27 1.73 18.11 4.27
C LEU A 27 0.67 19.07 3.66
N GLY A 28 -0.39 19.40 4.39
CA GLY A 28 -1.43 20.35 3.95
C GLY A 28 -2.53 19.73 3.07
N TYR A 29 -2.62 18.40 2.99
CA TYR A 29 -3.71 17.72 2.27
C TYR A 29 -4.96 17.54 3.13
N THR A 30 -6.08 17.27 2.46
CA THR A 30 -7.35 16.90 3.09
C THR A 30 -7.56 15.39 2.91
N PRO A 31 -7.12 14.54 3.86
CA PRO A 31 -7.36 13.11 3.78
C PRO A 31 -8.83 12.77 4.03
N LEU A 32 -9.41 12.01 3.11
CA LEU A 32 -10.68 11.31 3.28
C LEU A 32 -10.32 9.87 3.70
N ALA A 33 -10.43 9.57 4.99
CA ALA A 33 -10.04 8.27 5.52
C ALA A 33 -11.18 7.24 5.33
N LEU A 34 -10.90 6.18 4.57
CA LEU A 34 -11.77 5.01 4.48
C LEU A 34 -11.07 3.83 5.15
N HIS A 35 -11.69 3.33 6.23
CA HIS A 35 -11.11 2.26 7.03
C HIS A 35 -11.53 0.88 6.53
N THR A 36 -10.56 0.05 6.14
CA THR A 36 -10.78 -1.29 5.58
C THR A 36 -11.04 -2.34 6.65
N ALA A 37 -10.52 -2.09 7.86
CA ALA A 37 -10.70 -2.89 9.05
C ALA A 37 -10.47 -2.01 10.29
N TRP A 38 -11.06 -2.43 11.41
CA TRP A 38 -10.98 -1.77 12.71
C TRP A 38 -10.49 -2.77 13.75
N TYR A 39 -9.31 -2.51 14.32
CA TYR A 39 -8.74 -3.37 15.35
C TYR A 39 -8.39 -2.60 16.63
N THR A 40 -8.21 -3.31 17.74
CA THR A 40 -7.73 -2.68 18.99
C THR A 40 -6.30 -2.15 18.84
N HIS A 41 -5.43 -2.91 18.18
CA HIS A 41 -4.03 -2.60 17.92
C HIS A 41 -3.50 -3.49 16.80
N HIS A 42 -2.26 -3.27 16.38
CA HIS A 42 -1.64 -4.03 15.29
C HIS A 42 -1.62 -5.55 15.56
N LYS A 43 -2.09 -6.35 14.57
CA LYS A 43 -2.26 -7.82 14.67
C LYS A 43 -0.99 -8.60 14.98
N GLY A 44 0.18 -7.99 14.78
CA GLY A 44 1.47 -8.56 15.16
C GLY A 44 1.70 -8.67 16.66
N HIS A 45 0.83 -8.08 17.50
CA HIS A 45 0.86 -8.25 18.95
C HIS A 45 -0.28 -9.17 19.42
N PRO A 46 -0.08 -9.98 20.47
CA PRO A 46 -1.11 -10.86 21.01
C PRO A 46 -2.31 -10.07 21.55
N GLY A 47 -3.46 -10.73 21.66
CA GLY A 47 -4.67 -10.17 22.27
C GLY A 47 -5.36 -9.08 21.46
N TRP A 48 -5.09 -8.96 20.15
CA TRP A 48 -5.83 -8.06 19.29
C TRP A 48 -7.29 -8.54 19.12
N SER A 49 -8.21 -7.60 18.92
CA SER A 49 -9.61 -7.86 18.58
C SER A 49 -10.09 -6.86 17.53
N GLY A 50 -11.20 -7.16 16.87
CA GLY A 50 -11.83 -6.29 15.87
C GLY A 50 -12.23 -7.04 14.61
N GLU A 51 -12.57 -6.30 13.56
CA GLU A 51 -13.20 -6.86 12.37
C GLU A 51 -12.83 -6.11 11.08
N VAL A 52 -13.02 -6.80 9.95
CA VAL A 52 -12.93 -6.21 8.62
C VAL A 52 -14.22 -5.42 8.37
N THR A 53 -14.10 -4.22 7.81
CA THR A 53 -15.28 -3.40 7.44
C THR A 53 -16.15 -4.18 6.46
N PRO A 54 -17.45 -4.39 6.75
CA PRO A 54 -18.35 -5.11 5.85
C PRO A 54 -18.33 -4.53 4.44
N LEU A 55 -18.35 -5.39 3.42
CA LEU A 55 -18.21 -4.97 2.02
C LEU A 55 -19.25 -3.91 1.63
N SER A 56 -20.50 -4.04 2.07
CA SER A 56 -21.56 -3.07 1.80
C SER A 56 -21.26 -1.67 2.36
N VAL A 57 -20.62 -1.60 3.53
CA VAL A 57 -20.20 -0.33 4.14
C VAL A 57 -19.02 0.24 3.35
N PHE A 58 -18.03 -0.59 3.03
CA PHE A 58 -16.88 -0.20 2.21
C PHE A 58 -17.31 0.39 0.85
N GLU A 59 -18.24 -0.29 0.17
CA GLU A 59 -18.80 0.13 -1.12
C GLU A 59 -19.60 1.44 -1.02
N ALA A 60 -20.40 1.61 0.03
CA ALA A 60 -21.13 2.86 0.25
C ALA A 60 -20.17 4.06 0.42
N PHE A 61 -19.05 3.85 1.12
CA PHE A 61 -18.04 4.90 1.32
C PHE A 61 -17.30 5.23 0.03
N LEU A 62 -16.91 4.22 -0.76
CA LEU A 62 -16.34 4.44 -2.09
C LEU A 62 -17.32 5.20 -2.99
N GLN A 63 -18.57 4.77 -3.05
CA GLN A 63 -19.60 5.43 -3.84
C GLN A 63 -19.75 6.91 -3.44
N TYR A 64 -19.79 7.20 -2.14
CA TYR A 64 -19.85 8.57 -1.64
C TYR A 64 -18.63 9.38 -2.10
N ALA A 65 -17.41 8.84 -1.94
CA ALA A 65 -16.17 9.52 -2.36
C ALA A 65 -16.16 9.86 -3.86
N TRP A 66 -16.77 9.03 -4.70
CA TRP A 66 -16.83 9.24 -6.15
C TRP A 66 -17.96 10.16 -6.61
N GLN A 67 -19.06 10.23 -5.87
CA GLN A 67 -20.30 10.90 -6.32
C GLN A 67 -20.58 12.23 -5.61
N ALA A 68 -19.99 12.46 -4.43
CA ALA A 68 -20.25 13.68 -3.67
C ALA A 68 -19.74 14.91 -4.45
N PRO A 69 -20.61 15.84 -4.86
CA PRO A 69 -20.26 16.93 -5.77
C PRO A 69 -19.29 17.97 -5.18
N HIS A 70 -19.10 17.94 -3.86
CA HIS A 70 -18.20 18.83 -3.13
C HIS A 70 -16.81 18.23 -2.90
N LEU A 71 -16.60 16.94 -3.22
CA LEU A 71 -15.30 16.29 -3.12
C LEU A 71 -14.57 16.34 -4.45
N GLN A 72 -13.26 16.56 -4.38
CA GLN A 72 -12.36 16.54 -5.55
C GLN A 72 -11.25 15.52 -5.32
N VAL A 73 -11.62 14.24 -5.34
CA VAL A 73 -10.67 13.14 -5.18
C VAL A 73 -9.87 12.95 -6.45
N THR A 74 -8.64 13.45 -6.45
CA THR A 74 -7.69 13.32 -7.56
C THR A 74 -6.59 12.29 -7.26
N THR A 75 -6.47 11.85 -6.01
CA THR A 75 -5.48 10.87 -5.58
C THR A 75 -6.09 9.87 -4.62
N VAL A 76 -5.70 8.61 -4.81
CA VAL A 76 -6.08 7.49 -3.96
C VAL A 76 -4.81 6.83 -3.45
N LEU A 77 -4.73 6.63 -2.15
CA LEU A 77 -3.71 5.83 -1.50
C LEU A 77 -4.38 4.59 -0.90
N SER A 78 -4.03 3.40 -1.36
CA SER A 78 -4.44 2.16 -0.71
C SER A 78 -3.29 1.52 0.05
N GLY A 79 -3.60 0.95 1.21
CA GLY A 79 -2.69 0.15 2.02
C GLY A 79 -3.32 -1.20 2.34
N TYR A 80 -3.28 -1.60 3.62
CA TYR A 80 -3.91 -2.84 4.09
C TYR A 80 -5.39 -2.90 3.69
N LEU A 81 -5.77 -3.94 2.95
CA LEU A 81 -7.16 -4.31 2.68
C LEU A 81 -7.56 -5.52 3.51
N GLY A 82 -8.81 -5.54 3.97
CA GLY A 82 -9.31 -6.62 4.83
C GLY A 82 -9.74 -7.87 4.08
N SER A 83 -10.01 -7.78 2.77
CA SER A 83 -10.44 -8.94 1.96
C SER A 83 -10.19 -8.74 0.46
N ALA A 84 -10.14 -9.85 -0.28
CA ALA A 84 -10.08 -9.84 -1.75
C ALA A 84 -11.31 -9.15 -2.38
N ALA A 85 -12.47 -9.20 -1.73
CA ALA A 85 -13.67 -8.52 -2.20
C ALA A 85 -13.55 -6.99 -2.13
N GLN A 86 -12.94 -6.45 -1.07
CA GLN A 86 -12.63 -5.01 -0.99
C GLN A 86 -11.65 -4.59 -2.11
N ALA A 87 -10.64 -5.42 -2.39
CA ALA A 87 -9.69 -5.17 -3.48
C ALA A 87 -10.38 -5.15 -4.85
N ALA A 88 -11.23 -6.13 -5.14
CA ALA A 88 -12.00 -6.18 -6.38
C ALA A 88 -12.93 -4.96 -6.53
N SER A 89 -13.66 -4.62 -5.46
CA SER A 89 -14.59 -3.48 -5.45
C SER A 89 -13.88 -2.14 -5.64
N LEU A 90 -12.74 -1.93 -4.99
CA LEU A 90 -11.88 -0.77 -5.23
C LEU A 90 -11.43 -0.71 -6.69
N ALA A 91 -10.87 -1.79 -7.24
CA ALA A 91 -10.39 -1.82 -8.62
C ALA A 91 -11.49 -1.54 -9.64
N GLN A 92 -12.70 -2.06 -9.40
CA GLN A 92 -13.86 -1.89 -10.29
C GLN A 92 -14.38 -0.45 -10.29
N THR A 93 -14.40 0.19 -9.12
CA THR A 93 -15.00 1.53 -8.95
C THR A 93 -14.00 2.68 -9.11
N LEU A 94 -12.69 2.38 -9.12
CA LEU A 94 -11.64 3.38 -9.27
C LEU A 94 -11.79 4.16 -10.60
N PRO A 95 -11.97 5.50 -10.57
CA PRO A 95 -12.04 6.29 -11.78
C PRO A 95 -10.70 6.27 -12.56
N ALA A 96 -10.73 6.31 -13.89
CA ALA A 96 -9.51 6.17 -14.70
C ALA A 96 -8.52 7.34 -14.58
N GLN A 97 -9.01 8.51 -14.16
CA GLN A 97 -8.27 9.77 -14.09
C GLN A 97 -7.59 10.02 -12.73
N VAL A 98 -7.86 9.21 -11.70
CA VAL A 98 -7.23 9.41 -10.39
C VAL A 98 -5.80 8.89 -10.41
N PHE A 99 -4.91 9.62 -9.74
CA PHE A 99 -3.59 9.11 -9.44
C PHE A 99 -3.72 8.04 -8.35
N TYR A 100 -3.39 6.78 -8.67
CA TYR A 100 -3.54 5.68 -7.73
C TYR A 100 -2.18 5.19 -7.22
N ALA A 101 -1.90 5.47 -5.95
CA ALA A 101 -0.78 4.91 -5.20
C ALA A 101 -1.25 3.64 -4.46
N CYS A 102 -0.71 2.49 -4.87
CA CYS A 102 -1.03 1.20 -4.27
C CYS A 102 0.14 0.74 -3.40
N ASP A 103 -0.05 0.71 -2.09
CA ASP A 103 0.83 0.02 -1.15
C ASP A 103 0.29 -1.41 -0.94
N PRO A 104 0.90 -2.44 -1.56
CA PRO A 104 0.35 -3.79 -1.61
C PRO A 104 0.66 -4.56 -0.32
N VAL A 105 0.08 -4.11 0.79
CA VAL A 105 0.34 -4.61 2.15
C VAL A 105 -0.08 -6.07 2.28
N MET A 106 0.87 -6.98 2.13
CA MET A 106 0.64 -8.43 2.11
C MET A 106 1.54 -9.20 3.09
N GLY A 107 2.70 -8.65 3.40
CA GLY A 107 3.73 -9.39 4.13
C GLY A 107 4.99 -8.60 4.37
N ASP A 108 5.94 -9.21 5.06
CA ASP A 108 7.30 -8.69 5.23
C ASP A 108 8.27 -9.89 5.27
N VAL A 109 9.59 -9.66 5.17
CA VAL A 109 10.62 -10.72 5.24
C VAL A 109 10.45 -11.59 6.49
N THR A 110 10.00 -10.97 7.59
CA THR A 110 9.60 -11.68 8.80
C THR A 110 8.38 -10.94 9.36
N PRO A 111 7.18 -11.55 9.46
CA PRO A 111 6.93 -12.99 9.58
C PRO A 111 6.67 -13.74 8.26
N GLY A 112 6.76 -13.09 7.10
CA GLY A 112 6.26 -13.61 5.82
C GLY A 112 4.89 -13.01 5.48
N GLN A 113 4.11 -13.75 4.69
CA GLN A 113 2.76 -13.37 4.30
C GLN A 113 1.82 -13.41 5.52
N TYR A 114 1.03 -12.36 5.71
CA TYR A 114 0.03 -12.28 6.80
C TYR A 114 -1.39 -11.94 6.30
N VAL A 115 -1.61 -12.04 4.99
CA VAL A 115 -2.91 -11.97 4.34
C VAL A 115 -3.24 -13.30 3.64
N SER A 116 -4.48 -13.47 3.20
CA SER A 116 -4.88 -14.68 2.48
C SER A 116 -4.33 -14.69 1.04
N ASP A 117 -4.18 -15.89 0.46
CA ASP A 117 -3.70 -16.05 -0.92
C ASP A 117 -4.63 -15.39 -1.93
N GLU A 118 -5.95 -15.39 -1.66
CA GLU A 118 -6.93 -14.72 -2.50
C GLU A 118 -6.71 -13.20 -2.53
N LEU A 119 -6.28 -12.60 -1.40
CA LEU A 119 -5.96 -11.17 -1.36
C LEU A 119 -4.65 -10.88 -2.11
N VAL A 120 -3.63 -11.74 -2.00
CA VAL A 120 -2.41 -11.63 -2.83
C VAL A 120 -2.76 -11.66 -4.31
N GLN A 121 -3.61 -12.60 -4.73
CA GLN A 121 -4.08 -12.69 -6.11
C GLN A 121 -4.87 -11.42 -6.52
N ALA A 122 -5.75 -10.92 -5.67
CA ALA A 122 -6.52 -9.71 -5.94
C ALA A 122 -5.62 -8.46 -6.12
N TYR A 123 -4.52 -8.34 -5.37
CA TYR A 123 -3.54 -7.27 -5.63
C TYR A 123 -2.95 -7.39 -7.03
N ARG A 124 -2.51 -8.60 -7.43
CA ARG A 124 -1.85 -8.86 -8.72
C ARG A 124 -2.78 -8.68 -9.92
N GLU A 125 -4.02 -9.10 -9.78
CA GLU A 125 -4.98 -9.16 -10.89
C GLU A 125 -5.85 -7.90 -11.00
N TYR A 126 -6.16 -7.24 -9.88
CA TYR A 126 -7.13 -6.14 -9.88
C TYR A 126 -6.49 -4.78 -9.56
N LEU A 127 -5.62 -4.70 -8.54
CA LEU A 127 -5.14 -3.39 -8.05
C LEU A 127 -3.88 -2.91 -8.76
N VAL A 128 -2.83 -3.73 -8.84
CA VAL A 128 -1.57 -3.37 -9.51
C VAL A 128 -1.79 -2.95 -10.97
N PRO A 129 -2.66 -3.62 -11.78
CA PRO A 129 -2.93 -3.18 -13.15
C PRO A 129 -3.62 -1.81 -13.25
N ARG A 130 -4.21 -1.31 -12.16
CA ARG A 130 -4.89 0.00 -12.11
C ARG A 130 -4.01 1.10 -11.49
N ALA A 131 -2.91 0.74 -10.84
CA ALA A 131 -2.06 1.67 -10.12
C ALA A 131 -1.25 2.57 -11.06
N THR A 132 -1.05 3.82 -10.64
CA THR A 132 -0.07 4.74 -11.23
C THR A 132 1.31 4.50 -10.62
N VAL A 133 1.34 4.25 -9.30
CA VAL A 133 2.55 3.90 -8.55
C VAL A 133 2.25 2.73 -7.63
N VAL A 134 3.17 1.77 -7.55
CA VAL A 134 3.14 0.72 -6.53
C VAL A 134 4.32 0.88 -5.58
N LEU A 135 4.09 0.65 -4.30
CA LEU A 135 5.08 0.85 -3.24
C LEU A 135 5.38 -0.43 -2.45
N PRO A 136 5.74 -1.57 -3.08
CA PRO A 136 5.98 -2.81 -2.35
C PRO A 136 7.25 -2.73 -1.48
N ASN A 137 7.29 -3.47 -0.39
CA ASN A 137 8.56 -3.87 0.21
C ASN A 137 9.23 -5.02 -0.57
N GLN A 138 10.45 -5.44 -0.19
CA GLN A 138 11.16 -6.51 -0.91
C GLN A 138 10.40 -7.86 -0.95
N PHE A 139 9.66 -8.20 0.10
CA PHE A 139 8.90 -9.45 0.17
C PHE A 139 7.66 -9.39 -0.72
N GLU A 140 6.92 -8.28 -0.65
CA GLU A 140 5.74 -8.02 -1.46
C GLU A 140 6.08 -7.96 -2.95
N LEU A 141 7.21 -7.34 -3.32
CA LEU A 141 7.69 -7.33 -4.69
C LEU A 141 7.92 -8.76 -5.20
N GLY A 142 8.42 -9.64 -4.34
CA GLY A 142 8.57 -11.05 -4.67
C GLY A 142 7.25 -11.77 -4.87
N LEU A 143 6.22 -11.47 -4.06
CA LEU A 143 4.87 -11.99 -4.27
C LEU A 143 4.26 -11.50 -5.60
N LEU A 144 4.45 -10.21 -5.93
CA LEU A 144 3.92 -9.64 -7.18
C LEU A 144 4.57 -10.25 -8.42
N THR A 145 5.89 -10.46 -8.38
CA THR A 145 6.68 -10.95 -9.53
C THR A 145 6.82 -12.48 -9.58
N GLY A 146 6.55 -13.18 -8.47
CA GLY A 146 6.64 -14.64 -8.37
C GLY A 146 8.06 -15.16 -8.13
N ALA A 147 9.00 -14.31 -7.71
CA ALA A 147 10.37 -14.70 -7.40
C ALA A 147 10.88 -13.97 -6.14
N PRO A 148 11.65 -14.63 -5.26
CA PRO A 148 12.20 -13.98 -4.07
C PRO A 148 13.20 -12.87 -4.44
N ILE A 149 13.22 -11.81 -3.63
CA ILE A 149 14.12 -10.66 -3.80
C ILE A 149 15.09 -10.62 -2.62
N GLN A 150 16.38 -10.79 -2.90
CA GLN A 150 17.48 -10.83 -1.93
C GLN A 150 18.49 -9.71 -2.15
N THR A 151 18.57 -9.16 -3.36
CA THR A 151 19.52 -8.10 -3.70
C THR A 151 18.82 -6.88 -4.29
N THR A 152 19.50 -5.73 -4.27
CA THR A 152 19.01 -4.54 -4.97
C THR A 152 18.94 -4.77 -6.48
N GLY A 153 19.83 -5.57 -7.06
CA GLY A 153 19.78 -5.90 -8.49
C GLY A 153 18.47 -6.62 -8.87
N GLU A 154 18.10 -7.64 -8.10
CA GLU A 154 16.85 -8.37 -8.27
C GLU A 154 15.63 -7.47 -8.07
N ALA A 155 15.67 -6.57 -7.07
CA ALA A 155 14.60 -5.60 -6.85
C ALA A 155 14.40 -4.68 -8.07
N LEU A 156 15.49 -4.26 -8.72
CA LEU A 156 15.43 -3.42 -9.91
C LEU A 156 14.86 -4.17 -11.11
N GLU A 157 15.29 -5.40 -11.36
CA GLU A 157 14.77 -6.23 -12.46
C GLU A 157 13.29 -6.58 -12.26
N ALA A 158 12.89 -6.91 -11.03
CA ALA A 158 11.50 -7.15 -10.67
C ALA A 158 10.63 -5.90 -10.88
N ALA A 159 11.12 -4.72 -10.45
CA ALA A 159 10.43 -3.45 -10.68
C ALA A 159 10.29 -3.13 -12.18
N ARG A 160 11.35 -3.34 -12.98
CA ARG A 160 11.30 -3.18 -14.45
C ARG A 160 10.31 -4.15 -15.09
N THR A 161 10.21 -5.38 -14.59
CA THR A 161 9.24 -6.38 -15.08
C THR A 161 7.80 -5.92 -14.85
N LEU A 162 7.48 -5.36 -13.68
CA LEU A 162 6.14 -4.80 -13.42
C LEU A 162 5.84 -3.60 -14.33
N LEU A 163 6.79 -2.68 -14.52
CA LEU A 163 6.64 -1.53 -15.42
C LEU A 163 6.44 -1.96 -16.89
N ALA A 164 7.14 -3.00 -17.35
CA ALA A 164 6.96 -3.53 -18.69
C ALA A 164 5.59 -4.23 -18.86
N ARG A 165 5.10 -4.88 -17.81
CA ARG A 165 3.83 -5.62 -17.81
C ARG A 165 2.61 -4.72 -17.77
N TYR A 166 2.65 -3.62 -17.03
CA TYR A 166 1.49 -2.75 -16.79
C TYR A 166 1.76 -1.33 -17.28
N THR A 167 1.05 -0.90 -18.32
CA THR A 167 1.21 0.43 -18.94
C THR A 167 0.70 1.58 -18.06
N THR A 168 -0.22 1.29 -17.14
CA THR A 168 -0.74 2.22 -16.13
C THR A 168 0.32 2.60 -15.09
N LEU A 169 1.21 1.67 -14.73
CA LEU A 169 2.30 1.94 -13.81
C LEU A 169 3.30 2.90 -14.45
N GLN A 170 3.52 4.03 -13.80
CA GLN A 170 4.55 5.00 -14.16
C GLN A 170 5.81 4.81 -13.31
N MET A 171 5.64 4.32 -12.07
CA MET A 171 6.74 4.11 -11.14
C MET A 171 6.50 2.91 -10.22
N VAL A 172 7.58 2.23 -9.83
CA VAL A 172 7.62 1.23 -8.77
C VAL A 172 8.62 1.72 -7.71
N ILE A 173 8.17 1.87 -6.47
CA ILE A 173 9.01 2.29 -5.35
C ILE A 173 9.20 1.10 -4.41
N VAL A 174 10.37 0.47 -4.50
CA VAL A 174 10.71 -0.70 -3.67
C VAL A 174 11.27 -0.23 -2.34
N LYS A 175 10.54 -0.49 -1.26
CA LYS A 175 10.87 -0.06 0.11
C LYS A 175 11.73 -1.12 0.82
N GLY A 176 12.75 -0.64 1.54
CA GLY A 176 13.42 -1.42 2.58
C GLY A 176 14.18 -2.66 2.10
N VAL A 177 14.77 -2.63 0.90
CA VAL A 177 15.64 -3.72 0.43
C VAL A 177 16.88 -3.76 1.33
N ARG A 178 17.05 -4.83 2.10
CA ARG A 178 18.14 -4.93 3.08
C ARG A 178 19.41 -5.45 2.43
N VAL A 179 20.51 -4.71 2.60
CA VAL A 179 21.86 -5.13 2.21
C VAL A 179 22.76 -4.82 3.41
N ASP A 180 23.31 -5.87 4.03
CA ASP A 180 24.09 -5.77 5.27
C ASP A 180 23.34 -4.98 6.37
N ALA A 181 23.94 -3.88 6.84
CA ALA A 181 23.38 -3.00 7.87
C ALA A 181 22.60 -1.80 7.28
N GLU A 182 22.37 -1.76 5.97
CA GLU A 182 21.68 -0.69 5.29
C GLU A 182 20.30 -1.11 4.76
N LEU A 183 19.42 -0.12 4.68
CA LEU A 183 18.15 -0.21 3.98
C LEU A 183 18.22 0.64 2.72
N HIS A 184 17.88 0.02 1.59
CA HIS A 184 17.78 0.70 0.31
C HIS A 184 16.33 0.94 -0.08
N LEU A 185 16.11 2.11 -0.66
CA LEU A 185 14.90 2.48 -1.37
C LEU A 185 15.24 2.61 -2.86
N CYS A 186 14.49 1.94 -3.71
CA CYS A 186 14.67 1.99 -5.17
C CYS A 186 13.39 2.55 -5.81
N ALA A 187 13.44 3.76 -6.35
CA ALA A 187 12.37 4.32 -7.17
C ALA A 187 12.72 4.13 -8.65
N VAL A 188 11.91 3.33 -9.35
CA VAL A 188 12.16 2.90 -10.73
C VAL A 188 11.02 3.39 -11.61
N SER A 189 11.35 4.12 -12.67
CA SER A 189 10.46 4.41 -13.80
C SER A 189 11.04 3.80 -15.08
N ARG A 190 10.38 4.02 -16.23
CA ARG A 190 10.90 3.55 -17.53
C ARG A 190 12.20 4.25 -17.94
N GLU A 191 12.37 5.51 -17.52
CA GLU A 191 13.46 6.37 -17.96
C GLU A 191 14.48 6.64 -16.86
N HIS A 192 14.07 6.52 -15.60
CA HIS A 192 14.87 6.94 -14.46
C HIS A 192 14.93 5.87 -13.38
N LEU A 193 16.06 5.87 -12.68
CA LEU A 193 16.29 5.07 -11.50
C LEU A 193 16.94 5.95 -10.44
N THR A 194 16.31 6.02 -9.27
CA THR A 194 16.87 6.64 -8.08
C THR A 194 17.00 5.59 -7.00
N ARG A 195 18.19 5.48 -6.41
CA ARG A 195 18.46 4.65 -5.24
C ARG A 195 18.92 5.55 -4.10
N THR A 196 18.31 5.39 -2.94
CA THR A 196 18.80 5.98 -1.69
C THR A 196 19.10 4.87 -0.69
N GLN A 197 19.93 5.19 0.29
CA GLN A 197 20.29 4.27 1.36
C GLN A 197 20.35 5.00 2.68
N HIS A 198 19.99 4.29 3.74
CA HIS A 198 20.14 4.77 5.11
C HIS A 198 20.47 3.61 6.04
N PRO A 199 21.09 3.88 7.20
CA PRO A 199 21.32 2.86 8.21
C PRO A 199 20.02 2.18 8.64
N ALA A 200 20.06 0.86 8.82
CA ALA A 200 18.99 0.14 9.47
C ALA A 200 19.02 0.48 10.97
N ILE A 201 17.95 1.09 11.46
CA ILE A 201 17.78 1.31 12.90
C ILE A 201 17.40 -0.02 13.53
N ALA A 202 18.13 -0.46 14.56
CA ALA A 202 17.89 -1.69 15.30
C ALA A 202 16.69 -1.58 16.25
N TYR A 203 15.57 -1.06 15.73
CA TYR A 203 14.32 -0.89 16.45
C TYR A 203 13.17 -1.20 15.50
N ARG A 204 12.24 -2.05 15.96
CA ARG A 204 11.12 -2.51 15.14
C ARG A 204 9.86 -1.76 15.52
N VAL A 205 9.35 -0.99 14.58
CA VAL A 205 8.06 -0.29 14.67
C VAL A 205 7.20 -0.67 13.46
N SER A 206 5.93 -0.96 13.71
CA SER A 206 4.94 -1.09 12.64
C SER A 206 4.48 0.30 12.19
N GLY A 207 4.04 0.40 10.93
CA GLY A 207 3.42 1.62 10.39
C GLY A 207 4.36 2.62 9.74
N THR A 208 5.67 2.35 9.72
CA THR A 208 6.62 3.17 8.95
C THR A 208 6.36 3.12 7.45
N GLY A 209 5.89 1.97 6.93
CA GLY A 209 5.45 1.84 5.54
C GLY A 209 4.23 2.71 5.23
N ASP A 210 3.23 2.71 6.12
CA ASP A 210 2.01 3.53 5.97
C ASP A 210 2.36 5.03 5.97
N ALA A 211 3.26 5.45 6.87
CA ALA A 211 3.74 6.83 6.95
C ALA A 211 4.63 7.24 5.78
N PHE A 212 5.37 6.31 5.17
CA PHE A 212 6.18 6.58 3.98
C PHE A 212 5.33 6.70 2.71
N SER A 213 4.26 5.91 2.62
CA SER A 213 3.36 5.92 1.47
C SER A 213 2.43 7.16 1.46
N ALA A 214 2.20 7.77 2.63
CA ALA A 214 1.48 9.02 2.83
C ALA A 214 2.34 10.25 2.50
#